data_AF-A0A3D6DPY8-F1
#
_entry.id   AF-A0A3D6DPY8-F1
#
_cell.length_a   1.000
_cell.length_b   1.000
_cell.length_c   1.000
_cell.angle_alpha   90.00
_cell.angle_beta   90.00
_cell.angle_gamma   90.00
#
_symmetry.space_group_name_H-M   'P 1'
#
loop_
_entity.id
_entity.type
_entity.pdbx_description
1 polymer ?
#
loop_
_entity_poly.entity_id
_entity_poly.type
_entity_poly.pdbx_seq_one_letter_code
_entity_poly.pdbx_strand_id
1 'polypeptide(L)'
;LRMMVYVGLLYQDLVKRGEVLADGRLPPVLPIVLYNGSQHWRAATDVFDLIPPVPGLVEQYKPRLRYLLIDENSYPDSELASLKNLV
;
A
#
# COMPACT_ATOMS: atom_id res chain seq x y z
N LEU A 1 -2.99 8.57 0.11
CA LEU A 1 -2.56 9.38 -1.07
C LEU A 1 -1.12 9.12 -1.50
N ARG A 2 -0.11 9.30 -0.62
CA ARG A 2 1.32 9.16 -1.01
C ARG A 2 1.67 7.84 -1.70
N MET A 3 1.12 6.71 -1.22
CA MET A 3 1.36 5.39 -1.81
C MET A 3 0.94 5.33 -3.29
N MET A 4 -0.17 5.95 -3.66
CA MET A 4 -0.64 5.98 -5.05
C MET A 4 0.29 6.78 -5.95
N VAL A 5 0.79 7.91 -5.46
CA VAL A 5 1.79 8.71 -6.17
C VAL A 5 3.08 7.91 -6.36
N TYR A 6 3.56 7.24 -5.32
CA TYR A 6 4.79 6.46 -5.37
C TYR A 6 4.70 5.27 -6.31
N VAL A 7 3.60 4.52 -6.27
CA VAL A 7 3.37 3.40 -7.19
C VAL A 7 3.33 3.91 -8.63
N GLY A 8 2.64 5.03 -8.89
CA GLY A 8 2.61 5.66 -10.20
C GLY A 8 4.00 6.10 -10.70
N LEU A 9 4.79 6.75 -9.84
CA LEU A 9 6.15 7.19 -10.17
C LEU A 9 7.09 6.01 -10.41
N LEU A 10 6.99 4.96 -9.60
CA LEU A 10 7.75 3.71 -9.80
C LEU A 10 7.42 3.11 -11.17
N TYR A 11 6.14 2.98 -11.52
CA TYR A 11 5.76 2.45 -12.82
C TYR A 11 6.22 3.32 -13.98
N GLN A 12 6.16 4.66 -13.85
CA GLN A 12 6.72 5.55 -14.87
C GLN A 12 8.22 5.34 -15.06
N ASP A 13 8.98 5.15 -13.99
CA ASP A 13 10.42 4.91 -14.04
C ASP A 13 10.74 3.53 -14.66
N LEU A 14 10.05 2.47 -14.25
CA LEU A 14 10.20 1.12 -14.81
C LEU A 14 9.91 1.09 -16.32
N VAL A 15 8.83 1.74 -16.75
CA VAL A 15 8.49 1.85 -18.18
C VAL A 15 9.59 2.58 -18.95
N LYS A 16 10.13 3.68 -18.41
CA LYS A 16 11.23 4.42 -19.04
C LYS A 16 12.51 3.60 -19.18
N ARG A 17 12.76 2.69 -18.24
CA ARG A 17 13.95 1.81 -18.23
C ARG A 17 13.76 0.52 -19.04
N GLY A 18 12.54 0.22 -19.48
CA GLY A 18 12.21 -1.06 -20.09
C GLY A 18 12.18 -2.22 -19.09
N GLU A 19 12.09 -1.93 -17.79
CA GLU A 19 12.04 -2.90 -16.69
C GLU A 19 10.60 -3.35 -16.40
N VAL A 20 9.86 -3.65 -17.47
CA VAL A 20 8.51 -4.21 -17.41
C VAL A 20 8.56 -5.72 -17.62
N LEU A 21 7.45 -6.41 -17.40
CA LEU A 21 7.37 -7.85 -17.65
C LEU A 21 7.59 -8.16 -19.13
N ALA A 22 7.95 -9.40 -19.45
CA ALA A 22 8.25 -9.83 -20.82
C ALA A 22 7.08 -9.61 -21.80
N ASP A 23 5.84 -9.52 -21.30
CA ASP A 23 4.63 -9.23 -22.07
C ASP A 23 4.24 -7.75 -22.09
N GLY A 24 5.10 -6.87 -21.57
CA GLY A 24 4.89 -5.42 -21.51
C GLY A 24 4.00 -4.94 -20.36
N ARG A 25 3.51 -5.82 -19.50
CA ARG A 25 2.72 -5.41 -18.31
C ARG A 25 3.62 -4.90 -17.19
N LEU A 26 3.02 -4.06 -16.33
CA LEU A 26 3.66 -3.57 -15.13
C LEU A 26 3.85 -4.71 -14.12
N PRO A 27 4.96 -4.75 -13.37
CA PRO A 27 5.15 -5.75 -12.33
C PRO A 27 4.17 -5.54 -11.17
N PRO A 28 3.80 -6.61 -10.45
CA PRO A 28 2.98 -6.47 -9.25
C PRO A 28 3.73 -5.70 -8.16
N VAL A 29 3.02 -4.84 -7.44
CA VAL A 29 3.56 -4.10 -6.29
C VAL A 29 2.67 -4.39 -5.08
N LEU A 30 3.29 -4.79 -3.97
CA LEU A 30 2.65 -4.88 -2.66
C LEU A 30 3.11 -3.69 -1.81
N PRO A 31 2.30 -2.63 -1.66
CA PRO A 31 2.65 -1.53 -0.79
C PRO A 31 2.49 -1.98 0.68
N ILE A 32 3.52 -1.76 1.49
CA ILE A 32 3.54 -2.08 2.92
C ILE A 32 3.74 -0.79 3.71
N VAL A 33 2.96 -0.63 4.79
CA VAL A 33 3.13 0.46 5.76
C VAL A 33 3.49 -0.19 7.10
N LEU A 34 4.70 0.09 7.57
CA LEU A 34 5.11 -0.23 8.94
C LEU A 34 4.73 0.94 9.83
N TYR A 35 3.95 0.68 10.86
CA TYR A 35 3.49 1.69 11.79
C TYR A 35 3.91 1.34 13.22
N ASN A 36 4.62 2.27 13.85
CA ASN A 36 5.19 2.15 15.19
C ASN A 36 4.68 3.25 16.15
N GLY A 37 3.56 3.90 15.82
CA GLY A 37 3.02 4.98 16.65
C GLY A 37 2.19 4.46 17.82
N SER A 38 2.22 5.17 18.95
CA SER A 38 1.63 4.73 20.22
C SER A 38 0.11 4.53 20.24
N GLN A 39 -0.61 4.99 19.20
CA GLN A 39 -2.05 4.82 19.07
C GLN A 39 -2.36 3.85 17.94
N HIS A 40 -3.34 2.98 18.10
CA HIS A 40 -3.80 2.10 17.02
C HIS A 40 -4.05 2.88 15.72
N TRP A 41 -3.59 2.32 14.61
CA TRP A 41 -3.82 2.91 13.29
C TRP A 41 -5.32 2.92 12.95
N ARG A 42 -5.83 4.08 12.54
CA ARG A 42 -7.25 4.26 12.14
C ARG A 42 -7.44 4.81 10.73
N ALA A 43 -6.35 5.13 10.03
CA ALA A 43 -6.47 5.68 8.68
C ALA A 43 -6.86 4.58 7.67
N ALA A 44 -7.60 4.96 6.64
CA ALA A 44 -8.05 4.03 5.61
C ALA A 44 -6.88 3.32 4.92
N THR A 45 -7.04 2.01 4.68
CA THR A 45 -6.04 1.15 4.03
C THR A 45 -6.24 1.00 2.53
N ASP A 46 -7.34 1.51 1.99
CA ASP A 46 -7.59 1.67 0.56
C ASP A 46 -7.81 3.16 0.23
N VAL A 47 -7.24 3.64 -0.88
CA VAL A 47 -7.55 4.99 -1.39
C VAL A 47 -9.02 5.12 -1.77
N PHE A 48 -9.68 4.02 -2.13
CA PHE A 48 -11.10 3.99 -2.42
C PHE A 48 -11.95 4.58 -1.28
N ASP A 49 -11.59 4.29 -0.03
CA ASP A 49 -12.34 4.72 1.16
C ASP A 49 -12.07 6.18 1.54
N LEU A 50 -11.05 6.81 0.94
CA LEU A 50 -10.74 8.23 1.12
C LEU A 50 -11.63 9.13 0.26
N ILE A 51 -12.27 8.59 -0.77
CA ILE A 51 -13.12 9.34 -1.69
C ILE A 51 -14.58 9.15 -1.26
N PRO A 52 -15.35 10.24 -1.08
CA PRO A 52 -16.76 10.14 -0.70
C PRO A 52 -17.56 9.23 -1.64
N PRO A 53 -18.68 8.66 -1.17
CA PRO A 53 -19.58 7.90 -2.03
C PRO A 53 -20.00 8.73 -3.24
N VAL A 54 -19.99 8.11 -4.42
CA VAL A 54 -20.47 8.68 -5.67
C VAL A 54 -21.65 7.86 -6.21
N PRO A 55 -22.64 8.49 -6.84
CA PRO A 55 -23.86 7.79 -7.24
C PRO A 55 -23.64 6.84 -8.43
N GLY A 56 -24.29 5.68 -8.33
CA GLY A 56 -24.49 4.76 -9.45
C GLY A 56 -23.19 4.18 -10.02
N LEU A 57 -23.13 4.12 -11.35
CA LEU A 57 -22.06 3.45 -12.10
C LEU A 57 -20.67 4.08 -11.87
N VAL A 58 -20.61 5.32 -11.36
CA VAL A 58 -19.36 6.06 -11.16
C VAL A 58 -18.53 5.50 -10.00
N GLU A 59 -19.16 4.83 -9.02
CA GLU A 59 -18.50 4.28 -7.82
C GLU A 59 -17.41 3.27 -8.18
N GLN A 60 -17.62 2.48 -9.24
CA GLN A 60 -16.64 1.47 -9.68
C GLN A 60 -15.35 2.08 -10.24
N TYR A 61 -15.38 3.36 -10.64
CA TYR A 61 -14.23 4.06 -11.21
C TYR A 61 -13.39 4.79 -10.16
N LYS A 62 -13.80 4.77 -8.89
CA LYS A 62 -12.94 5.22 -7.79
C LYS A 62 -11.68 4.35 -7.77
N PRO A 63 -10.49 4.97 -7.74
CA PRO A 63 -9.25 4.21 -7.78
C PRO A 63 -9.12 3.34 -6.54
N ARG A 64 -8.71 2.09 -6.75
CA ARG A 64 -8.39 1.15 -5.68
C ARG A 64 -6.89 0.98 -5.58
N LEU A 65 -6.36 1.23 -4.39
CA LEU A 65 -4.98 0.91 -4.07
C LEU A 65 -4.90 0.61 -2.58
N ARG A 66 -4.87 -0.69 -2.28
CA ARG A 66 -4.70 -1.19 -0.92
C ARG A 66 -3.23 -1.28 -0.56
N TYR A 67 -2.94 -1.08 0.72
CA TYR A 67 -1.65 -1.39 1.30
C TYR A 67 -1.82 -2.36 2.46
N LEU A 68 -0.80 -3.19 2.69
CA LEU A 68 -0.69 -4.00 3.89
C LEU A 68 -0.18 -3.11 5.01
N LEU A 69 -0.97 -2.94 6.06
CA LEU A 69 -0.55 -2.30 7.29
C LEU A 69 0.02 -3.35 8.23
N ILE A 70 1.20 -3.09 8.75
CA ILE A 70 1.79 -3.80 9.88
C ILE A 70 1.86 -2.80 11.02
N ASP A 71 0.96 -2.96 11.99
CA ASP A 71 0.93 -2.17 13.21
C ASP A 71 1.73 -2.91 14.29
N GLU A 72 2.95 -2.43 14.56
CA GLU A 72 3.86 -3.08 15.50
C GLU A 72 3.34 -3.03 16.94
N ASN A 73 2.55 -2.03 17.31
CA ASN A 73 1.97 -1.93 18.66
C ASN A 73 0.79 -2.87 18.89
N SER A 74 0.31 -3.56 17.84
CA SER A 74 -0.69 -4.62 17.97
C SER A 74 -0.10 -5.98 18.37
N TYR A 75 1.24 -6.11 18.38
CA TYR A 75 1.94 -7.31 18.83
C TYR A 75 2.47 -7.10 20.25
N PRO A 76 2.26 -8.04 21.19
CA PRO A 76 2.90 -7.98 22.49
C PRO A 76 4.43 -8.04 22.33
N ASP A 77 5.16 -7.30 23.17
CA ASP A 77 6.64 -7.22 23.14
C ASP A 77 7.34 -8.60 23.09
N SER A 78 6.69 -9.64 23.63
CA SER A 78 7.14 -11.03 23.61
C SER A 78 7.18 -11.67 22.21
N GLU A 79 6.30 -11.27 21.29
CA GLU A 79 6.30 -11.74 19.89
C GLU A 79 7.26 -10.91 19.01
N LEU A 80 7.43 -9.63 19.29
CA LEU A 80 8.40 -8.79 18.57
C LEU A 80 9.85 -9.16 18.93
N ALA A 81 10.10 -9.60 20.16
CA ALA A 81 11.41 -10.06 20.60
C ALA A 81 11.89 -11.33 19.88
N SER A 82 10.97 -12.23 19.47
CA SER A 82 11.31 -13.46 18.72
C SER A 82 11.49 -13.23 17.22
N LEU A 83 11.01 -12.10 16.69
CA LEU A 83 11.19 -11.67 15.29
C LEU A 83 12.46 -10.81 15.06
N LYS A 84 13.27 -10.60 16.11
CA LYS A 84 14.55 -9.90 15.98
C LYS A 84 15.49 -10.73 15.09
N ASN A 85 15.86 -10.14 13.95
CA ASN A 85 16.84 -10.59 12.94
C ASN A 85 16.27 -11.44 11.78
N LEU A 86 15.37 -10.84 10.99
CA LEU A 86 15.22 -11.20 9.57
C LEU A 86 15.95 -10.19 8.65
N VAL A 87 17.19 -9.84 9.01
CA VAL A 87 18.19 -9.17 8.16
C VAL A 87 19.55 -9.72 8.53
#